data_AF-A0A1H9YM68-F1
#
_entry.id   AF-A0A1H9YM68-F1
#
_cell.length_a   1.000
_cell.length_b   1.000
_cell.length_c   1.000
_cell.angle_alpha   90.00
_cell.angle_beta   90.00
_cell.angle_gamma   90.00
#
_symmetry.space_group_name_H-M   'P 1'
#
loop_
_entity.id
_entity.type
_entity.pdbx_description
1 polymer ?
#
loop_
_entity_poly.entity_id
_entity_poly.type
_entity_poly.pdbx_seq_one_letter_code
_entity_poly.pdbx_strand_id
1 'polypeptide(L)'
;MKIRELIIQNCDNTENKGNGLIIHTGNVSEPVETPELFSYLDFLSEEPSRRIWNSDDYRMILTEIDGKITVYEHVRLANYRIQLLDLQEEYGEKQESDLNELADVFAFVSYEHRNNTRKSGVPYISHPMDVASILIKEDAPSELIFAGLLHDIVEDTDVDLVTIRRRYGPAVGDYVEAVTEPAELRQAAEGDKAQTWKERKQYTIKRIGRASSEIRLLACADKLANIRDLISDIKQDGDDFWSKFNAPKDEQEWYYRSMLEAFTTGPQNIADTRAYRDYKDCVDELF
;
A
#
# COMPACT_ATOMS: atom_id res chain seq x y z
N MET A 1 8.85 -0.20 32.33
CA MET A 1 9.98 -0.86 31.62
C MET A 1 9.76 -0.63 30.13
N LYS A 2 10.78 -0.25 29.35
CA LYS A 2 10.62 -0.06 27.90
C LYS A 2 10.56 -1.44 27.22
N ILE A 3 9.71 -1.65 26.20
CA ILE A 3 9.54 -2.97 25.55
C ILE A 3 10.87 -3.59 25.07
N ARG A 4 11.82 -2.77 24.60
CA ARG A 4 13.17 -3.23 24.22
C ARG A 4 13.93 -3.88 25.39
N GLU A 5 13.82 -3.33 26.59
CA GLU A 5 14.43 -3.91 27.79
C GLU A 5 13.76 -5.23 28.16
N LEU A 6 12.44 -5.32 27.97
CA LEU A 6 11.67 -6.55 28.19
C LEU A 6 12.11 -7.66 27.22
N ILE A 7 12.27 -7.36 25.92
CA ILE A 7 12.79 -8.31 24.92
C ILE A 7 14.18 -8.79 25.32
N ILE A 8 15.11 -7.87 25.64
CA ILE A 8 16.49 -8.20 25.98
C ILE A 8 16.57 -9.09 27.22
N GLN A 9 15.70 -8.87 28.21
CA GLN A 9 15.74 -9.59 29.47
C GLN A 9 15.03 -10.95 29.42
N ASN A 10 13.96 -11.07 28.63
CA ASN A 10 13.02 -12.18 28.76
C ASN A 10 12.83 -13.00 27.48
N CYS A 11 13.22 -12.51 26.30
CA CYS A 11 13.15 -13.26 25.04
C CYS A 11 14.48 -13.93 24.72
N ASP A 12 14.46 -15.25 24.57
CA ASP A 12 15.62 -16.09 24.25
C ASP A 12 15.62 -16.58 22.80
N ASN A 13 14.51 -16.40 22.08
CA ASN A 13 14.38 -16.76 20.68
C ASN A 13 13.85 -15.57 19.87
N THR A 14 14.41 -15.39 18.68
CA THR A 14 14.01 -14.37 17.71
C THR A 14 13.89 -15.00 16.34
N GLU A 15 12.71 -14.93 15.76
CA GLU A 15 12.40 -15.45 14.45
C GLU A 15 12.04 -14.31 13.50
N ASN A 16 12.74 -14.22 12.37
CA ASN A 16 12.34 -13.34 11.28
C ASN A 16 11.44 -14.11 10.32
N LYS A 17 10.14 -13.75 10.29
CA LYS A 17 9.14 -14.43 9.45
C LYS A 17 9.14 -13.93 8.00
N GLY A 18 10.08 -13.04 7.64
CA GLY A 18 9.97 -12.24 6.44
C GLY A 18 8.95 -11.12 6.62
N ASN A 19 8.74 -10.34 5.58
CA ASN A 19 7.80 -9.23 5.57
C ASN A 19 7.99 -8.13 6.66
N GLY A 20 9.21 -7.97 7.18
CA GLY A 20 9.51 -6.98 8.22
C GLY A 20 8.86 -7.30 9.57
N LEU A 21 8.39 -8.54 9.74
CA LEU A 21 7.92 -9.09 11.01
C LEU A 21 9.04 -9.91 11.67
N ILE A 22 9.43 -9.45 12.85
CA ILE A 22 10.33 -10.13 13.76
C ILE A 22 9.50 -10.56 14.96
N ILE A 23 9.59 -11.82 15.36
CA ILE A 23 8.89 -12.38 16.49
C ILE A 23 9.93 -12.76 17.54
N HIS A 24 9.87 -12.12 18.70
CA HIS A 24 10.65 -12.50 19.87
C HIS A 24 9.79 -13.37 20.77
N THR A 25 10.33 -14.46 21.29
CA THR A 25 9.64 -15.31 22.26
C THR A 25 10.53 -15.56 23.46
N GLY A 26 9.92 -15.71 24.63
CA GLY A 26 10.60 -16.22 25.81
C GLY A 26 9.65 -16.28 27.00
N ASN A 27 10.17 -16.16 28.22
CA ASN A 27 9.41 -16.40 29.43
C ASN A 27 9.55 -15.24 30.41
N VAL A 28 8.47 -14.92 31.12
CA VAL A 28 8.45 -13.93 32.20
C VAL A 28 8.10 -14.59 33.52
N SER A 29 8.74 -14.16 34.60
CA SER A 29 8.50 -14.68 35.95
C SER A 29 7.33 -14.01 36.67
N GLU A 30 6.93 -12.81 36.23
CA GLU A 30 5.82 -12.04 36.80
C GLU A 30 4.94 -11.46 35.67
N PRO A 31 3.62 -11.33 35.88
CA PRO A 31 2.72 -10.73 34.89
C PRO A 31 3.10 -9.28 34.60
N VAL A 32 3.05 -8.90 33.32
CA VAL A 32 3.47 -7.56 32.89
C VAL A 32 2.30 -6.57 33.02
N GLU A 33 2.37 -5.57 33.90
CA GLU A 33 1.33 -4.52 34.07
C GLU A 33 1.55 -3.27 33.18
N THR A 34 0.49 -2.64 32.61
CA THR A 34 0.42 -1.21 32.15
C THR A 34 -0.93 -0.79 31.47
N PRO A 35 -1.18 0.54 31.24
CA PRO A 35 -2.52 1.14 31.10
C PRO A 35 -3.11 1.26 29.68
N GLU A 36 -4.42 1.51 29.64
CA GLU A 36 -5.39 1.23 28.59
C GLU A 36 -5.39 2.20 27.38
N LEU A 37 -5.46 1.62 26.17
CA LEU A 37 -6.31 2.10 25.06
C LEU A 37 -6.51 0.97 24.03
N PHE A 38 -7.75 0.78 23.59
CA PHE A 38 -8.35 -0.48 23.10
C PHE A 38 -8.53 -0.63 21.57
N SER A 39 -8.80 -1.89 21.17
CA SER A 39 -9.89 -2.40 20.30
C SER A 39 -9.93 -2.22 18.76
N TYR A 40 -8.92 -2.66 18.03
CA TYR A 40 -9.16 -3.02 16.60
C TYR A 40 -8.60 -4.40 16.19
N LEU A 41 -7.70 -4.98 16.99
CA LEU A 41 -7.18 -6.34 16.77
C LEU A 41 -8.04 -7.45 17.38
N ASP A 42 -9.07 -7.11 18.18
CA ASP A 42 -10.03 -8.08 18.71
C ASP A 42 -10.86 -8.73 17.60
N PHE A 43 -10.96 -8.11 16.41
CA PHE A 43 -11.61 -8.73 15.25
C PHE A 43 -10.83 -9.91 14.66
N LEU A 44 -9.52 -10.03 14.94
CA LEU A 44 -8.66 -11.06 14.38
C LEU A 44 -8.36 -12.22 15.35
N SER A 45 -8.93 -12.24 16.56
CA SER A 45 -8.55 -13.24 17.56
C SER A 45 -9.66 -13.47 18.61
N GLU A 46 -10.29 -14.64 18.62
CA GLU A 46 -11.26 -15.07 19.66
C GLU A 46 -10.59 -15.50 21.00
N GLU A 47 -9.32 -15.14 21.25
CA GLU A 47 -8.51 -15.68 22.35
C GLU A 47 -8.48 -14.73 23.57
N PRO A 48 -9.11 -15.10 24.72
CA PRO A 48 -9.35 -14.18 25.86
C PRO A 48 -8.12 -13.79 26.70
N SER A 49 -6.94 -14.38 26.49
CA SER A 49 -5.76 -14.22 27.36
C SER A 49 -4.74 -13.18 26.89
N ARG A 50 -5.01 -12.47 25.79
CA ARG A 50 -4.05 -11.59 25.13
C ARG A 50 -3.97 -10.21 25.82
N ARG A 51 -2.78 -9.83 26.34
CA ARG A 51 -2.49 -8.48 26.88
C ARG A 51 -1.57 -7.71 25.92
N ILE A 52 -2.02 -6.55 25.40
CA ILE A 52 -1.34 -5.76 24.35
C ILE A 52 -0.65 -4.51 24.94
N TRP A 53 0.58 -4.20 24.51
CA TRP A 53 1.45 -3.15 25.05
C TRP A 53 1.79 -2.03 24.02
N ASN A 54 2.10 -0.81 24.49
CA ASN A 54 2.49 0.35 23.65
C ASN A 54 3.87 0.92 24.04
N SER A 55 4.62 1.47 23.07
CA SER A 55 5.89 2.21 23.26
C SER A 55 6.02 3.34 22.23
N ASP A 56 6.73 4.41 22.60
CA ASP A 56 6.70 5.73 21.92
C ASP A 56 7.43 5.78 20.56
N ASP A 57 8.46 4.96 20.33
CA ASP A 57 9.26 5.06 19.10
C ASP A 57 9.05 3.90 18.11
N TYR A 58 8.45 2.78 18.55
CA TYR A 58 8.10 1.60 17.74
C TYR A 58 6.96 0.86 18.44
N ARG A 59 5.87 0.54 17.73
CA ARG A 59 4.76 -0.25 18.32
C ARG A 59 4.92 -1.73 18.01
N MET A 60 5.22 -2.50 19.06
CA MET A 60 5.35 -3.96 19.06
C MET A 60 4.13 -4.56 19.75
N ILE A 61 3.60 -5.66 19.23
CA ILE A 61 2.49 -6.37 19.88
C ILE A 61 3.10 -7.40 20.83
N LEU A 62 2.88 -7.23 22.13
CA LEU A 62 3.21 -8.27 23.11
C LEU A 62 1.99 -9.15 23.33
N THR A 63 2.21 -10.44 23.60
CA THR A 63 1.21 -11.37 24.12
C THR A 63 1.85 -12.19 25.22
N GLU A 64 1.19 -12.27 26.37
CA GLU A 64 1.59 -13.13 27.48
C GLU A 64 0.52 -14.20 27.69
N ILE A 65 0.88 -15.47 27.59
CA ILE A 65 -0.01 -16.61 27.85
C ILE A 65 0.75 -17.59 28.73
N ASP A 66 0.23 -17.88 29.93
CA ASP A 66 0.80 -18.83 30.90
C ASP A 66 2.30 -18.59 31.20
N GLY A 67 2.71 -17.33 31.36
CA GLY A 67 4.11 -16.95 31.64
C GLY A 67 5.03 -16.98 30.41
N LYS A 68 4.51 -17.32 29.23
CA LYS A 68 5.22 -17.23 27.96
C LYS A 68 4.90 -15.91 27.27
N ILE A 69 5.94 -15.14 26.95
CA ILE A 69 5.80 -13.91 26.16
C ILE A 69 6.11 -14.17 24.69
N THR A 70 5.34 -13.52 23.83
CA THR A 70 5.64 -13.37 22.41
C THR A 70 5.52 -11.89 22.06
N VAL A 71 6.58 -11.31 21.52
CA VAL A 71 6.63 -9.93 21.06
C VAL A 71 6.77 -9.92 19.55
N TYR A 72 5.72 -9.48 18.88
CA TYR A 72 5.71 -9.22 17.44
C TYR A 72 6.24 -7.80 17.22
N GLU A 73 7.52 -7.72 16.87
CA GLU A 73 8.13 -6.53 16.31
C GLU A 73 7.84 -6.49 14.82
N HIS A 74 6.76 -5.79 14.45
CA HIS A 74 6.44 -5.54 13.05
C HIS A 74 6.90 -4.13 12.68
N VAL A 75 8.04 -4.02 11.99
CA VAL A 75 8.56 -2.74 11.50
C VAL A 75 7.52 -2.01 10.62
N ARG A 76 6.57 -2.78 10.05
CA ARG A 76 5.58 -2.28 9.08
C ARG A 76 4.17 -1.95 9.61
N LEU A 77 3.71 -2.48 10.76
CA LEU A 77 2.38 -2.13 11.32
C LEU A 77 2.35 -0.76 12.01
N ALA A 78 3.50 -0.32 12.55
CA ALA A 78 3.64 1.02 13.11
C ALA A 78 3.50 2.11 12.02
N ASN A 79 3.99 1.85 10.80
CA ASN A 79 3.79 2.74 9.65
C ASN A 79 2.32 2.77 9.21
N TYR A 80 1.60 1.64 9.20
CA TYR A 80 0.18 1.64 8.82
C TYR A 80 -0.70 2.40 9.81
N ARG A 81 -0.36 2.46 11.11
CA ARG A 81 -1.10 3.25 12.10
C ARG A 81 -0.77 4.74 12.00
N ILE A 82 0.50 5.12 11.79
CA ILE A 82 0.85 6.54 11.53
C ILE A 82 0.18 6.96 10.23
N GLN A 83 0.28 6.16 9.16
CA GLN A 83 -0.41 6.42 7.92
C GLN A 83 -1.93 6.46 8.14
N LEU A 84 -2.59 5.48 8.77
CA LEU A 84 -4.04 5.55 9.03
C LEU A 84 -4.44 6.73 9.92
N LEU A 85 -3.63 7.10 10.92
CA LEU A 85 -3.90 8.25 11.78
C LEU A 85 -3.64 9.58 11.05
N ASP A 86 -2.59 9.67 10.24
CA ASP A 86 -2.28 10.79 9.37
C ASP A 86 -3.34 10.91 8.28
N LEU A 87 -3.81 9.77 7.73
CA LEU A 87 -4.92 9.69 6.79
C LEU A 87 -6.22 10.12 7.46
N GLN A 88 -6.47 9.75 8.71
CA GLN A 88 -7.61 10.18 9.52
C GLN A 88 -7.54 11.68 9.88
N GLU A 89 -6.35 12.19 10.22
CA GLU A 89 -6.11 13.59 10.56
C GLU A 89 -6.19 14.48 9.31
N GLU A 90 -5.64 14.03 8.18
CA GLU A 90 -5.79 14.66 6.86
C GLU A 90 -7.23 14.50 6.31
N TYR A 91 -7.97 13.44 6.68
CA TYR A 91 -9.40 13.28 6.31
C TYR A 91 -10.33 14.31 6.99
N GLY A 92 -9.89 14.95 8.08
CA GLY A 92 -10.66 15.96 8.82
C GLY A 92 -11.95 15.43 9.48
N GLU A 93 -12.87 16.34 9.85
CA GLU A 93 -14.22 16.04 10.36
C GLU A 93 -15.16 15.43 9.28
N LYS A 94 -14.70 14.47 8.49
CA LYS A 94 -15.59 13.65 7.65
C LYS A 94 -16.43 12.74 8.54
N GLN A 95 -17.60 12.30 8.04
CA GLN A 95 -18.54 11.51 8.83
C GLN A 95 -17.90 10.22 9.36
N GLU A 96 -18.27 9.81 10.57
CA GLU A 96 -17.81 8.57 11.21
C GLU A 96 -18.01 7.33 10.30
N SER A 97 -18.99 7.37 9.39
CA SER A 97 -19.21 6.36 8.35
C SER A 97 -18.01 6.18 7.43
N ASP A 98 -17.41 7.28 6.96
CA ASP A 98 -16.30 7.24 6.00
C ASP A 98 -15.04 6.65 6.62
N LEU A 99 -14.81 6.90 7.92
CA LEU A 99 -13.68 6.33 8.65
C LEU A 99 -13.84 4.82 8.86
N ASN A 100 -15.06 4.36 9.14
CA ASN A 100 -15.36 2.94 9.27
C ASN A 100 -15.22 2.21 7.92
N GLU A 101 -15.69 2.82 6.82
CA GLU A 101 -15.52 2.26 5.48
C GLU A 101 -14.04 2.24 5.07
N LEU A 102 -13.27 3.29 5.34
CA LEU A 102 -11.83 3.31 5.09
C LEU A 102 -11.11 2.17 5.82
N ALA A 103 -11.47 1.95 7.09
CA ALA A 103 -10.90 0.89 7.90
C ALA A 103 -11.28 -0.51 7.37
N ASP A 104 -12.52 -0.71 6.92
CA ASP A 104 -12.96 -1.96 6.27
C ASP A 104 -12.21 -2.23 4.97
N VAL A 105 -12.11 -1.23 4.07
CA VAL A 105 -11.36 -1.35 2.81
C VAL A 105 -9.90 -1.70 3.10
N PHE A 106 -9.27 -1.03 4.06
CA PHE A 106 -7.90 -1.32 4.46
C PHE A 106 -7.75 -2.76 4.97
N ALA A 107 -8.64 -3.22 5.85
CA ALA A 107 -8.62 -4.58 6.38
C ALA A 107 -8.79 -5.62 5.25
N PHE A 108 -9.68 -5.34 4.31
CA PHE A 108 -9.92 -6.19 3.15
C PHE A 108 -8.70 -6.30 2.24
N VAL A 109 -8.12 -5.17 1.81
CA VAL A 109 -6.92 -5.16 0.95
C VAL A 109 -5.74 -5.82 1.67
N SER A 110 -5.56 -5.53 2.97
CA SER A 110 -4.51 -6.16 3.79
C SER A 110 -4.66 -7.68 3.83
N TYR A 111 -5.88 -8.17 3.95
CA TYR A 111 -6.16 -9.60 3.94
C TYR A 111 -5.86 -10.21 2.58
N GLU A 112 -6.35 -9.62 1.48
CA GLU A 112 -6.18 -10.20 0.15
C GLU A 112 -4.71 -10.20 -0.31
N HIS A 113 -3.94 -9.16 0.03
CA HIS A 113 -2.52 -9.07 -0.29
C HIS A 113 -1.58 -9.70 0.76
N ARG A 114 -2.09 -10.45 1.75
CA ARG A 114 -1.30 -10.98 2.89
C ARG A 114 -0.07 -11.83 2.50
N ASN A 115 -0.09 -12.43 1.32
CA ASN A 115 0.99 -13.28 0.81
C ASN A 115 1.83 -12.59 -0.28
N ASN A 116 1.50 -11.36 -0.69
CA ASN A 116 2.14 -10.65 -1.79
C ASN A 116 3.25 -9.73 -1.27
N THR A 117 4.34 -9.62 -2.03
CA THR A 117 5.46 -8.73 -1.73
C THR A 117 5.84 -7.89 -2.95
N ARG A 118 6.28 -6.65 -2.72
CA ARG A 118 6.87 -5.78 -3.74
C ARG A 118 8.21 -6.35 -4.20
N LYS A 119 8.74 -5.83 -5.32
CA LYS A 119 10.04 -6.25 -5.87
C LYS A 119 11.22 -6.07 -4.90
N SER A 120 11.11 -5.11 -3.97
CA SER A 120 12.08 -4.85 -2.90
C SER A 120 11.93 -5.79 -1.68
N GLY A 121 10.88 -6.62 -1.62
CA GLY A 121 10.58 -7.50 -0.49
C GLY A 121 9.75 -6.83 0.63
N VAL A 122 9.22 -5.63 0.40
CA VAL A 122 8.21 -5.00 1.28
C VAL A 122 6.81 -5.63 1.05
N PRO A 123 5.87 -5.66 2.02
CA PRO A 123 4.58 -6.30 1.82
C PRO A 123 3.79 -5.41 0.87
N TYR A 124 2.98 -6.03 0.03
CA TYR A 124 2.33 -5.28 -1.04
C TYR A 124 1.47 -4.11 -0.56
N ILE A 125 0.82 -4.25 0.60
CA ILE A 125 -0.09 -3.25 1.19
C ILE A 125 0.52 -1.86 1.39
N SER A 126 1.86 -1.71 1.45
CA SER A 126 2.48 -0.40 1.53
C SER A 126 2.19 0.48 0.31
N HIS A 127 2.12 -0.12 -0.89
CA HIS A 127 1.86 0.62 -2.12
C HIS A 127 0.42 1.17 -2.19
N PRO A 128 -0.65 0.37 -1.99
CA PRO A 128 -2.01 0.92 -1.91
C PRO A 128 -2.17 2.01 -0.84
N MET A 129 -1.46 1.91 0.28
CA MET A 129 -1.46 2.94 1.32
C MET A 129 -0.82 4.25 0.87
N ASP A 130 0.30 4.20 0.18
CA ASP A 130 0.96 5.38 -0.36
C ASP A 130 0.08 6.06 -1.42
N VAL A 131 -0.59 5.27 -2.27
CA VAL A 131 -1.59 5.77 -3.23
C VAL A 131 -2.74 6.48 -2.50
N ALA A 132 -3.30 5.86 -1.46
CA ALA A 132 -4.37 6.47 -0.68
C ALA A 132 -3.94 7.78 0.00
N SER A 133 -2.71 7.83 0.55
CA SER A 133 -2.14 9.06 1.12
C SER A 133 -2.01 10.18 0.10
N ILE A 134 -1.54 9.87 -1.10
CA ILE A 134 -1.44 10.88 -2.17
C ILE A 134 -2.84 11.42 -2.51
N LEU A 135 -3.86 10.57 -2.58
CA LEU A 135 -5.23 11.00 -2.91
C LEU A 135 -5.86 11.85 -1.80
N ILE A 136 -5.66 11.48 -0.54
CA ILE A 136 -6.12 12.24 0.63
C ILE A 136 -5.53 13.64 0.63
N LYS A 137 -4.23 13.73 0.34
CA LYS A 137 -3.47 14.97 0.19
C LYS A 137 -3.93 15.89 -0.94
N GLU A 138 -4.72 15.36 -1.88
CA GLU A 138 -5.36 16.09 -2.97
C GLU A 138 -6.84 16.40 -2.67
N ASP A 139 -7.28 16.22 -1.43
CA ASP A 139 -8.67 16.39 -1.00
C ASP A 139 -9.66 15.55 -1.83
N ALA A 140 -9.23 14.35 -2.26
CA ALA A 140 -10.06 13.48 -3.08
C ALA A 140 -11.35 13.02 -2.34
N PRO A 141 -12.43 12.71 -3.10
CA PRO A 141 -13.63 12.10 -2.53
C PRO A 141 -13.33 10.70 -2.00
N SER A 142 -14.09 10.27 -0.99
CA SER A 142 -13.84 9.03 -0.26
C SER A 142 -13.83 7.81 -1.17
N GLU A 143 -14.72 7.76 -2.16
CA GLU A 143 -14.80 6.68 -3.14
C GLU A 143 -13.53 6.56 -3.99
N LEU A 144 -12.87 7.68 -4.32
CA LEU A 144 -11.62 7.66 -5.07
C LEU A 144 -10.46 7.14 -4.21
N ILE A 145 -10.47 7.47 -2.92
CA ILE A 145 -9.47 7.02 -1.96
C ILE A 145 -9.63 5.51 -1.70
N PHE A 146 -10.86 5.02 -1.58
CA PHE A 146 -11.15 3.59 -1.49
C PHE A 146 -10.69 2.86 -2.77
N ALA A 147 -10.94 3.45 -3.95
CA ALA A 147 -10.42 2.92 -5.20
C ALA A 147 -8.87 2.91 -5.23
N GLY A 148 -8.21 3.90 -4.63
CA GLY A 148 -6.76 3.91 -4.42
C GLY A 148 -6.24 2.73 -3.60
N LEU A 149 -6.92 2.37 -2.51
CA LEU A 149 -6.60 1.17 -1.74
C LEU A 149 -6.86 -0.12 -2.52
N LEU A 150 -7.87 -0.14 -3.39
CA LEU A 150 -8.34 -1.33 -4.10
C LEU A 150 -7.73 -1.52 -5.50
N HIS A 151 -6.98 -0.55 -6.03
CA HIS A 151 -6.70 -0.47 -7.48
C HIS A 151 -6.04 -1.73 -8.07
N ASP A 152 -5.17 -2.39 -7.30
CA ASP A 152 -4.45 -3.60 -7.74
C ASP A 152 -5.16 -4.90 -7.38
N ILE A 153 -6.23 -4.86 -6.58
CA ILE A 153 -6.81 -6.07 -5.99
C ILE A 153 -7.34 -7.04 -7.07
N VAL A 154 -7.89 -6.51 -8.16
CA VAL A 154 -8.41 -7.30 -9.30
C VAL A 154 -7.28 -7.87 -10.15
N GLU A 155 -6.09 -7.25 -10.12
CA GLU A 155 -4.94 -7.72 -10.87
C GLU A 155 -4.16 -8.79 -10.14
N ASP A 156 -4.06 -8.67 -8.81
CA ASP A 156 -3.12 -9.40 -7.96
C ASP A 156 -3.76 -10.49 -7.09
N THR A 157 -5.08 -10.57 -7.07
CA THR A 157 -5.84 -11.48 -6.21
C THR A 157 -7.01 -12.12 -6.97
N ASP A 158 -7.73 -13.05 -6.35
CA ASP A 158 -8.92 -13.69 -6.93
C ASP A 158 -10.21 -12.84 -6.81
N VAL A 159 -10.10 -11.60 -6.31
CA VAL A 159 -11.24 -10.70 -6.13
C VAL A 159 -11.70 -10.12 -7.47
N ASP A 160 -13.00 -10.20 -7.74
CA ASP A 160 -13.61 -9.65 -8.95
C ASP A 160 -14.26 -8.26 -8.75
N LEU A 161 -14.45 -7.53 -9.86
CA LEU A 161 -15.13 -6.22 -9.85
C LEU A 161 -16.57 -6.30 -9.31
N VAL A 162 -17.23 -7.45 -9.43
CA VAL A 162 -18.59 -7.66 -8.89
C VAL A 162 -18.56 -7.59 -7.36
N THR A 163 -17.56 -8.20 -6.72
CA THR A 163 -17.36 -8.15 -5.28
C THR A 163 -17.08 -6.74 -4.81
N ILE A 164 -16.23 -5.99 -5.52
CA ILE A 164 -15.92 -4.59 -5.21
C ILE A 164 -17.19 -3.73 -5.30
N ARG A 165 -17.93 -3.81 -6.41
CA ARG A 165 -19.18 -3.07 -6.60
C ARG A 165 -20.23 -3.39 -5.54
N ARG A 166 -20.30 -4.65 -5.09
CA ARG A 166 -21.24 -5.08 -4.05
C ARG A 166 -20.85 -4.55 -2.66
N ARG A 167 -19.56 -4.48 -2.34
CA ARG A 167 -19.07 -4.07 -1.02
C ARG A 167 -18.95 -2.56 -0.87
N TYR A 168 -18.40 -1.89 -1.87
CA TYR A 168 -17.99 -0.47 -1.80
C TYR A 168 -18.74 0.42 -2.79
N GLY A 169 -19.74 -0.14 -3.48
CA GLY A 169 -20.61 0.59 -4.39
C GLY A 169 -20.09 0.68 -5.83
N PRO A 170 -20.97 1.10 -6.76
CA PRO A 170 -20.65 1.13 -8.20
C PRO A 170 -19.54 2.13 -8.52
N ALA A 171 -19.51 3.30 -7.87
CA ALA A 171 -18.50 4.33 -8.14
C ALA A 171 -17.07 3.83 -7.87
N VAL A 172 -16.84 3.17 -6.74
CA VAL A 172 -15.54 2.56 -6.41
C VAL A 172 -15.16 1.50 -7.43
N GLY A 173 -16.12 0.63 -7.79
CA GLY A 173 -15.89 -0.41 -8.81
C GLY A 173 -15.55 0.16 -10.18
N ASP A 174 -16.18 1.25 -10.59
CA ASP A 174 -15.91 1.91 -11.88
C ASP A 174 -14.53 2.60 -11.88
N TYR A 175 -14.10 3.18 -10.75
CA TYR A 175 -12.73 3.69 -10.62
C TYR A 175 -11.68 2.58 -10.68
N VAL A 176 -11.88 1.48 -9.96
CA VAL A 176 -10.96 0.33 -10.01
C VAL A 176 -10.89 -0.23 -11.43
N GLU A 177 -12.03 -0.48 -12.07
CA GLU A 177 -12.08 -0.96 -13.46
C GLU A 177 -11.38 0.00 -14.43
N ALA A 178 -11.45 1.31 -14.18
CA ALA A 178 -10.81 2.32 -15.01
C ALA A 178 -9.29 2.23 -15.04
N VAL A 179 -8.68 1.76 -13.95
CA VAL A 179 -7.22 1.63 -13.79
C VAL A 179 -6.70 0.20 -13.89
N THR A 180 -7.58 -0.80 -13.92
CA THR A 180 -7.23 -2.21 -14.16
C THR A 180 -6.89 -2.48 -15.64
N GLU A 181 -5.77 -3.16 -15.89
CA GLU A 181 -5.36 -3.65 -17.20
C GLU A 181 -6.19 -4.88 -17.64
N PRO A 182 -6.70 -4.92 -18.89
CA PRO A 182 -7.47 -6.05 -19.41
C PRO A 182 -6.72 -7.38 -19.27
N ALA A 183 -7.43 -8.41 -18.79
CA ALA A 183 -6.85 -9.74 -18.56
C ALA A 183 -6.28 -10.35 -19.84
N GLU A 184 -6.87 -10.06 -21.01
CA GLU A 184 -6.42 -10.52 -22.32
C GLU A 184 -5.05 -9.94 -22.68
N LEU A 185 -4.75 -8.70 -22.27
CA LEU A 185 -3.46 -8.08 -22.53
C LEU A 185 -2.39 -8.56 -21.53
N ARG A 186 -2.79 -9.06 -20.36
CA ARG A 186 -1.89 -9.62 -19.33
C ARG A 186 -1.37 -11.02 -19.68
N GLN A 187 -2.05 -11.75 -20.56
CA GLN A 187 -1.63 -13.09 -21.02
C GLN A 187 -0.57 -12.97 -22.12
N ALA A 188 0.71 -13.06 -21.75
CA ALA A 188 1.81 -13.16 -22.72
C ALA A 188 2.02 -14.62 -23.17
N ALA A 189 2.27 -14.83 -24.47
CA ALA A 189 2.90 -16.06 -24.93
C ALA A 189 4.38 -16.08 -24.46
N GLU A 190 4.88 -17.24 -24.05
CA GLU A 190 6.29 -17.40 -23.67
C GLU A 190 7.21 -17.05 -24.85
N GLY A 191 7.86 -15.88 -24.79
CA GLY A 191 8.84 -15.45 -25.79
C GLY A 191 8.93 -13.95 -26.03
N ASP A 192 7.88 -13.17 -25.74
CA ASP A 192 7.80 -11.74 -26.14
C ASP A 192 7.34 -10.78 -25.02
N LYS A 193 7.84 -11.00 -23.80
CA LYS A 193 7.40 -10.29 -22.59
C LYS A 193 7.57 -8.76 -22.68
N ALA A 194 8.59 -8.27 -23.39
CA ALA A 194 8.84 -6.83 -23.55
C ALA A 194 7.84 -6.18 -24.52
N GLN A 195 7.57 -6.81 -25.68
CA GLN A 195 6.56 -6.32 -26.62
C GLN A 195 5.16 -6.31 -25.97
N THR A 196 4.80 -7.39 -25.26
CA THR A 196 3.52 -7.44 -24.53
C THR A 196 3.46 -6.37 -23.43
N TRP A 197 4.57 -6.09 -22.74
CA TRP A 197 4.62 -4.99 -21.77
C TRP A 197 4.35 -3.64 -22.43
N LYS A 198 5.00 -3.35 -23.56
CA LYS A 198 4.84 -2.09 -24.28
C LYS A 198 3.41 -1.89 -24.78
N GLU A 199 2.79 -2.94 -25.31
CA GLU A 199 1.39 -2.92 -25.77
C GLU A 199 0.41 -2.64 -24.62
N ARG A 200 0.59 -3.29 -23.47
CA ARG A 200 -0.17 -2.97 -22.25
C ARG A 200 -0.02 -1.52 -21.85
N LYS A 201 1.21 -0.99 -21.82
CA LYS A 201 1.46 0.39 -21.43
C LYS A 201 0.89 1.40 -22.43
N GLN A 202 0.94 1.12 -23.73
CA GLN A 202 0.28 1.92 -24.76
C GLN A 202 -1.24 1.96 -24.58
N TYR A 203 -1.85 0.83 -24.23
CA TYR A 203 -3.28 0.77 -23.91
C TYR A 203 -3.60 1.67 -22.71
N THR A 204 -2.85 1.54 -21.62
CA THR A 204 -3.02 2.36 -20.39
C THR A 204 -2.88 3.85 -20.68
N ILE A 205 -1.83 4.28 -21.41
CA ILE A 205 -1.61 5.69 -21.79
C ILE A 205 -2.84 6.24 -22.54
N LYS A 206 -3.33 5.51 -23.56
CA LYS A 206 -4.49 5.95 -24.37
C LYS A 206 -5.78 6.00 -23.56
N ARG A 207 -5.98 5.07 -22.63
CA ARG A 207 -7.16 5.02 -21.76
C ARG A 207 -7.16 6.18 -20.78
N ILE A 208 -6.05 6.38 -20.06
CA ILE A 208 -5.91 7.45 -19.06
C ILE A 208 -5.98 8.83 -19.71
N GLY A 209 -5.35 9.02 -20.88
CA GLY A 209 -5.41 10.30 -21.62
C GLY A 209 -6.81 10.72 -22.06
N ARG A 210 -7.82 9.84 -21.97
CA ARG A 210 -9.23 10.12 -22.27
C ARG A 210 -10.14 10.06 -21.04
N ALA A 211 -9.60 9.71 -19.87
CA ALA A 211 -10.36 9.54 -18.65
C ALA A 211 -10.69 10.89 -17.98
N SER A 212 -11.56 10.86 -16.98
CA SER A 212 -11.89 12.03 -16.15
C SER A 212 -10.70 12.48 -15.30
N SER A 213 -10.80 13.66 -14.70
CA SER A 213 -9.78 14.17 -13.76
C SER A 213 -9.54 13.21 -12.59
N GLU A 214 -10.59 12.59 -12.05
CA GLU A 214 -10.48 11.66 -10.91
C GLU A 214 -9.70 10.39 -11.28
N ILE A 215 -10.01 9.77 -12.43
CA ILE A 215 -9.30 8.57 -12.89
C ILE A 215 -7.84 8.89 -13.21
N ARG A 216 -7.57 10.07 -13.80
CA ARG A 216 -6.21 10.55 -14.03
C ARG A 216 -5.47 10.77 -12.71
N LEU A 217 -6.14 11.33 -11.70
CA LEU A 217 -5.56 11.55 -10.39
C LEU A 217 -5.20 10.24 -9.69
N LEU A 218 -6.11 9.26 -9.72
CA LEU A 218 -5.86 7.89 -9.22
C LEU A 218 -4.68 7.23 -9.92
N ALA A 219 -4.65 7.27 -11.25
CA ALA A 219 -3.52 6.73 -12.01
C ALA A 219 -2.21 7.50 -11.73
N CYS A 220 -2.27 8.82 -11.53
CA CYS A 220 -1.11 9.64 -11.17
C CYS A 220 -0.59 9.29 -9.78
N ALA A 221 -1.48 9.07 -8.81
CA ALA A 221 -1.11 8.64 -7.46
C ALA A 221 -0.40 7.27 -7.48
N ASP A 222 -0.92 6.30 -8.23
CA ASP A 222 -0.25 5.01 -8.46
C ASP A 222 1.14 5.17 -9.09
N LYS A 223 1.28 5.97 -10.17
CA LYS A 223 2.60 6.20 -10.79
C LYS A 223 3.56 6.98 -9.92
N LEU A 224 3.07 7.91 -9.11
CA LEU A 224 3.87 8.64 -8.14
C LEU A 224 4.40 7.73 -7.03
N ALA A 225 3.55 6.87 -6.45
CA ALA A 225 4.00 5.87 -5.47
C ALA A 225 5.06 4.95 -6.07
N ASN A 226 4.82 4.42 -7.28
CA ASN A 226 5.78 3.53 -7.96
C ASN A 226 7.12 4.20 -8.27
N ILE A 227 7.16 5.46 -8.72
CA ILE A 227 8.43 6.12 -9.03
C ILE A 227 9.20 6.53 -7.77
N ARG A 228 8.51 6.86 -6.68
CA ARG A 228 9.15 7.12 -5.38
C ARG A 228 9.85 5.86 -4.85
N ASP A 229 9.16 4.72 -4.91
CA ASP A 229 9.75 3.42 -4.60
C ASP A 229 10.98 3.13 -5.48
N LEU A 230 10.85 3.35 -6.78
CA LEU A 230 11.92 3.11 -7.75
C LEU A 230 13.17 3.96 -7.49
N ILE A 231 13.00 5.26 -7.17
CA ILE A 231 14.09 6.14 -6.79
C ILE A 231 14.79 5.63 -5.53
N SER A 232 14.02 5.22 -4.52
CA SER A 232 14.57 4.68 -3.27
C SER A 232 15.37 3.39 -3.53
N ASP A 233 14.81 2.46 -4.30
CA ASP A 233 15.44 1.20 -4.64
C ASP A 233 16.73 1.39 -5.45
N ILE A 234 16.74 2.31 -6.43
CA ILE A 234 17.95 2.61 -7.23
C ILE A 234 19.02 3.31 -6.40
N LYS A 235 18.64 4.18 -5.46
CA LYS A 235 19.61 4.79 -4.51
C LYS A 235 20.29 3.73 -3.64
N GLN A 236 19.61 2.63 -3.35
CA GLN A 236 20.13 1.54 -2.53
C GLN A 236 20.95 0.52 -3.34
N ASP A 237 20.41 0.06 -4.47
CA ASP A 237 20.94 -1.07 -5.26
C ASP A 237 21.77 -0.62 -6.49
N GLY A 238 21.75 0.66 -6.85
CA GLY A 238 22.43 1.20 -8.03
C GLY A 238 21.75 0.83 -9.37
N ASP A 239 22.43 1.12 -10.48
CA ASP A 239 21.90 0.90 -11.84
C ASP A 239 21.61 -0.57 -12.18
N ASP A 240 22.19 -1.53 -11.44
CA ASP A 240 21.91 -2.95 -11.61
C ASP A 240 20.44 -3.30 -11.29
N PHE A 241 19.73 -2.44 -10.55
CA PHE A 241 18.31 -2.62 -10.23
C PHE A 241 17.43 -2.74 -11.48
N TRP A 242 17.80 -2.07 -12.59
CA TRP A 242 17.06 -2.14 -13.85
C TRP A 242 16.98 -3.56 -14.43
N SER A 243 17.93 -4.44 -14.09
CA SER A 243 17.91 -5.85 -14.52
C SER A 243 16.73 -6.65 -13.93
N LYS A 244 16.06 -6.15 -12.88
CA LYS A 244 14.87 -6.76 -12.25
C LYS A 244 13.56 -6.45 -13.00
N PHE A 245 13.61 -5.72 -14.12
CA PHE A 245 12.43 -5.35 -14.92
C PHE A 245 12.33 -6.16 -16.21
N ASN A 246 11.09 -6.41 -16.65
CA ASN A 246 10.81 -7.09 -17.93
C ASN A 246 11.09 -6.18 -19.13
N ALA A 247 11.14 -4.87 -18.93
CA ALA A 247 11.42 -3.87 -19.96
C ALA A 247 12.61 -3.00 -19.53
N PRO A 248 13.51 -2.64 -20.48
CA PRO A 248 14.74 -1.90 -20.20
C PRO A 248 14.46 -0.44 -19.76
N LYS A 249 15.48 0.23 -19.21
CA LYS A 249 15.37 1.58 -18.62
C LYS A 249 14.75 2.61 -19.57
N ASP A 250 15.13 2.61 -20.85
CA ASP A 250 14.61 3.51 -21.88
C ASP A 250 13.12 3.29 -22.16
N GLU A 251 12.65 2.04 -22.08
CA GLU A 251 11.22 1.74 -22.18
C GLU A 251 10.46 2.14 -20.90
N GLN A 252 11.06 1.99 -19.71
CA GLN A 252 10.49 2.52 -18.47
C GLN A 252 10.37 4.06 -18.56
N GLU A 253 11.44 4.75 -18.96
CA GLU A 253 11.45 6.20 -19.16
C GLU A 253 10.34 6.65 -20.11
N TRP A 254 10.25 6.01 -21.28
CA TRP A 254 9.19 6.29 -22.26
C TRP A 254 7.81 6.20 -21.62
N TYR A 255 7.55 5.17 -20.82
CA TYR A 255 6.25 4.99 -20.17
C TYR A 255 5.96 6.10 -19.16
N TYR A 256 6.90 6.39 -18.25
CA TYR A 256 6.73 7.44 -17.24
C TYR A 256 6.54 8.84 -17.87
N ARG A 257 7.33 9.18 -18.91
CA ARG A 257 7.16 10.44 -19.64
C ARG A 257 5.84 10.50 -20.43
N SER A 258 5.41 9.39 -21.04
CA SER A 258 4.12 9.35 -21.75
C SER A 258 2.92 9.53 -20.80
N MET A 259 3.03 9.08 -19.54
CA MET A 259 1.99 9.31 -18.53
C MET A 259 1.89 10.79 -18.15
N LEU A 260 2.99 11.55 -18.09
CA LEU A 260 2.95 13.01 -17.88
C LEU A 260 2.10 13.72 -18.95
N GLU A 261 2.26 13.33 -20.21
CA GLU A 261 1.46 13.84 -21.31
C GLU A 261 -0.02 13.40 -21.19
N ALA A 262 -0.26 12.14 -20.84
CA ALA A 262 -1.62 11.62 -20.66
C ALA A 262 -2.39 12.36 -19.56
N PHE A 263 -1.73 12.69 -18.44
CA PHE A 263 -2.33 13.45 -17.34
C PHE A 263 -2.67 14.89 -17.72
N THR A 264 -1.94 15.48 -18.66
CA THR A 264 -2.09 16.89 -19.08
C THR A 264 -2.96 17.11 -20.32
N THR A 265 -3.38 16.04 -21.00
CA THR A 265 -4.09 16.14 -22.28
C THR A 265 -5.56 16.52 -22.12
N GLY A 266 -6.01 17.62 -22.74
CA GLY A 266 -7.43 17.98 -22.83
C GLY A 266 -8.00 18.69 -21.58
N PRO A 267 -9.32 18.93 -21.55
CA PRO A 267 -9.94 19.80 -20.55
C PRO A 267 -10.05 19.19 -19.14
N GLN A 268 -9.89 17.88 -19.02
CA GLN A 268 -9.94 17.13 -17.74
C GLN A 268 -8.53 16.88 -17.18
N ASN A 269 -7.58 17.74 -17.54
CA ASN A 269 -6.20 17.58 -17.10
C ASN A 269 -6.01 17.86 -15.61
N ILE A 270 -4.93 17.32 -15.06
CA ILE A 270 -4.59 17.44 -13.63
C ILE A 270 -3.28 18.20 -13.41
N ALA A 271 -2.88 19.08 -14.32
CA ALA A 271 -1.57 19.76 -14.27
C ALA A 271 -1.36 20.59 -12.98
N ASP A 272 -2.45 21.09 -12.40
CA ASP A 272 -2.44 21.95 -11.23
C ASP A 272 -2.44 21.18 -9.89
N THR A 273 -2.59 19.85 -9.90
CA THR A 273 -2.55 19.03 -8.69
C THR A 273 -1.14 18.94 -8.12
N ARG A 274 -1.01 18.71 -6.81
CA ARG A 274 0.32 18.52 -6.21
C ARG A 274 0.92 17.17 -6.64
N ALA A 275 0.10 16.13 -6.75
CA ALA A 275 0.48 14.80 -7.21
C ALA A 275 1.12 14.83 -8.60
N TYR A 276 0.57 15.61 -9.54
CA TYR A 276 1.17 15.76 -10.88
C TYR A 276 2.55 16.42 -10.83
N ARG A 277 2.68 17.51 -10.05
CA ARG A 277 3.97 18.20 -9.89
C ARG A 277 5.03 17.29 -9.26
N ASP A 278 4.68 16.63 -8.16
CA ASP A 278 5.55 15.67 -7.49
C ASP A 278 5.96 14.52 -8.44
N TYR A 279 5.01 14.01 -9.23
CA TYR A 279 5.28 12.97 -10.21
C TYR A 279 6.25 13.45 -11.29
N LYS A 280 6.03 14.64 -11.84
CA LYS A 280 6.93 15.25 -12.81
C LYS A 280 8.34 15.41 -12.26
N ASP A 281 8.48 15.92 -11.04
CA ASP A 281 9.78 16.12 -10.40
C ASP A 281 10.49 14.78 -10.17
N CYS A 282 9.79 13.73 -9.74
CA CYS A 282 10.37 12.40 -9.63
C CYS A 282 10.77 11.79 -10.99
N VAL A 283 9.99 12.03 -12.06
CA VAL A 283 10.35 11.57 -13.41
C VAL A 283 11.62 12.25 -13.89
N ASP A 284 11.75 13.57 -13.67
CA ASP A 284 12.94 14.34 -14.05
C ASP A 284 14.16 14.04 -13.15
N GLU A 285 13.96 13.64 -11.89
CA GLU A 285 15.05 13.18 -11.00
C GLU A 285 15.62 11.83 -11.47
N LEU A 286 14.75 10.90 -11.87
CA LEU A 286 15.13 9.52 -12.11
C LEU A 286 15.70 9.26 -13.52
N PHE A 287 15.17 9.96 -14.52
CA PHE A 287 15.47 9.76 -15.94
C PHE A 287 16.08 11.00 -16.58
#